data_AF-A0A933P0T0-F1
#
_entry.id   AF-A0A933P0T0-F1
#
_cell.length_a   1.000
_cell.length_b   1.000
_cell.length_c   1.000
_cell.angle_alpha   90.00
_cell.angle_beta   90.00
_cell.angle_gamma   90.00
#
_symmetry.space_group_name_H-M   'P 1'
#
loop_
_entity.id
_entity.type
_entity.pdbx_description
1 polymer ?
#
loop_
_entity_poly.entity_id
_entity_poly.type
_entity_poly.pdbx_seq_one_letter_code
_entity_poly.pdbx_strand_id
1 'polypeptide(L)' 'MLEKTSLTVTVNGVLHQRLILPKTTLLEFLREELNLTGTKNGCDQGDCGCCTVLLNDKPV' A
#
# COMPACT_ATOMS: atom_id res chain seq x y z
N MET A 1 -11.25 -4.53 19.27
CA MET A 1 -11.34 -5.08 17.90
C MET A 1 -11.21 -3.87 16.97
N LEU A 2 -10.28 -3.85 16.02
CA LEU A 2 -10.14 -2.71 15.09
C LEU A 2 -11.23 -2.83 14.03
N GLU A 3 -12.00 -1.77 13.83
CA GLU A 3 -12.99 -1.70 12.76
C GLU A 3 -12.30 -1.43 11.42
N LYS A 4 -12.81 -2.05 10.36
CA LYS A 4 -12.32 -1.79 9.00
C LYS A 4 -12.84 -0.45 8.51
N THR A 5 -12.02 0.26 7.73
CA THR A 5 -12.38 1.50 7.05
C THR A 5 -12.40 1.31 5.53
N SER A 6 -13.18 2.13 4.83
CA SER A 6 -13.23 2.14 3.37
C SER A 6 -12.08 2.94 2.80
N LEU A 7 -11.29 2.33 1.91
CA LEU A 7 -10.25 2.96 1.12
C LEU A 7 -10.65 2.94 -0.36
N THR A 8 -10.54 4.10 -1.02
CA THR A 8 -10.61 4.21 -2.48
C THR A 8 -9.29 4.80 -2.98
N VAL A 9 -8.60 4.10 -3.88
CA VAL A 9 -7.30 4.51 -4.40
C VAL A 9 -7.11 4.02 -5.84
N THR A 10 -6.43 4.81 -6.67
CA THR A 10 -6.02 4.40 -8.01
C THR A 10 -4.60 3.85 -7.98
N VAL A 11 -4.40 2.62 -8.44
CA VAL A 11 -3.09 1.97 -8.54
C VAL A 11 -2.86 1.58 -9.98
N ASN A 12 -1.77 2.07 -10.58
CA ASN A 12 -1.41 1.81 -11.98
C ASN A 12 -2.56 2.06 -12.98
N GLY A 13 -3.33 3.14 -12.75
CA GLY A 13 -4.47 3.53 -13.59
C GLY A 13 -5.78 2.78 -13.30
N VAL A 14 -5.81 1.83 -12.36
CA VAL A 14 -6.99 1.05 -12.00
C VAL A 14 -7.54 1.52 -10.65
N LEU A 15 -8.84 1.78 -10.58
CA LEU A 15 -9.51 2.16 -9.34
C LEU A 15 -9.77 0.93 -8.45
N HIS A 16 -9.33 1.00 -7.20
CA HIS A 16 -9.56 -0.03 -6.18
C HIS A 16 -10.38 0.53 -5.02
N GLN A 17 -11.41 -0.21 -4.62
CA GLN A 17 -12.20 0.05 -3.41
C GLN A 17 -12.11 -1.16 -2.47
N ARG A 18 -11.69 -0.96 -1.21
CA ARG A 18 -11.46 -2.05 -0.24
C ARG A 18 -11.82 -1.63 1.18
N LEU A 19 -12.24 -2.60 1.98
CA LEU A 19 -12.37 -2.47 3.44
C LEU A 19 -11.12 -3.03 4.11
N ILE A 20 -10.30 -2.14 4.68
CA ILE A 20 -8.99 -2.48 5.26
C ILE A 20 -8.92 -2.08 6.73
N LEU A 21 -7.95 -2.63 7.46
CA LEU A 21 -7.67 -2.14 8.81
C LEU A 21 -6.98 -0.77 8.73
N PRO A 22 -7.26 0.19 9.63
CA PRO A 22 -6.60 1.50 9.62
C PRO A 22 -5.07 1.43 9.75
N LYS A 23 -4.54 0.34 10.29
CA LYS A 23 -3.11 0.09 10.44
C LYS A 23 -2.43 -0.53 9.22
N THR A 24 -3.21 -0.95 8.21
CA THR A 24 -2.65 -1.55 6.99
C THR A 24 -1.80 -0.51 6.28
N THR A 25 -0.51 -0.79 6.13
CA THR A 25 0.41 0.10 5.41
C THR A 25 0.13 0.08 3.91
N LEU A 26 0.57 1.10 3.17
CA LEU A 26 0.48 1.09 1.70
C LEU A 26 1.22 -0.12 1.09
N LEU A 27 2.36 -0.51 1.69
CA LEU A 27 3.12 -1.68 1.27
C LEU A 27 2.32 -2.97 1.41
N GLU A 28 1.71 -3.20 2.58
CA GLU A 28 0.85 -4.35 2.83
C GLU A 28 -0.37 -4.35 1.91
N PHE A 29 -0.99 -3.19 1.69
CA PHE A 29 -2.14 -3.06 0.79
C PHE A 29 -1.79 -3.50 -0.64
N LEU A 30 -0.66 -3.02 -1.19
CA LEU A 30 -0.23 -3.41 -2.53
C LEU A 30 0.06 -4.90 -2.63
N ARG A 31 0.80 -5.44 -1.65
CA ARG A 31 1.30 -6.82 -1.73
C ARG A 31 0.25 -7.87 -1.38
N GLU A 32 -0.52 -7.64 -0.32
CA GLU A 32 -1.39 -8.66 0.27
C GLU A 32 -2.86 -8.48 -0.14
N GLU A 33 -3.36 -7.23 -0.21
CA GLU A 33 -4.75 -6.96 -0.62
C GLU A 33 -4.91 -6.95 -2.16
N LEU A 34 -3.91 -6.46 -2.89
CA LEU A 34 -3.93 -6.38 -4.36
C LEU A 34 -3.06 -7.42 -5.07
N ASN A 35 -2.29 -8.23 -4.34
CA ASN A 35 -1.35 -9.21 -4.91
C ASN A 35 -0.27 -8.62 -5.86
N LEU A 36 0.03 -7.32 -5.73
CA LEU A 36 1.08 -6.63 -6.48
C LEU A 36 2.41 -6.70 -5.73
N THR A 37 3.12 -7.82 -5.91
CA THR A 37 4.31 -8.16 -5.12
C THR A 37 5.62 -7.53 -5.62
N GLY A 38 5.56 -6.63 -6.60
CA GLY A 38 6.72 -5.92 -7.17
C GLY A 38 7.44 -5.05 -6.14
N THR A 39 6.69 -4.23 -5.41
CA THR A 39 7.19 -3.44 -4.27
C THR A 39 7.58 -4.37 -3.11
N LYS A 40 8.73 -4.12 -2.46
CA LYS A 40 9.33 -5.07 -1.51
C LYS A 40 9.26 -4.59 -0.07
N ASN A 41 9.23 -5.54 0.87
CA ASN A 41 9.53 -5.29 2.27
C ASN A 41 10.96 -5.76 2.57
N GLY A 42 11.82 -4.84 2.98
CA GLY A 42 13.23 -5.10 3.25
C GLY A 42 13.69 -4.65 4.64
N CYS A 43 13.15 -3.54 5.15
CA CYS A 43 13.50 -3.03 6.48
C CYS A 43 12.30 -2.71 7.37
N ASP A 44 11.10 -2.52 6.81
CA ASP A 44 9.88 -2.10 7.51
C ASP A 44 9.95 -0.79 8.34
N GLN A 45 11.07 -0.06 8.30
CA GLN A 45 11.32 1.15 9.10
C GLN A 45 11.64 2.40 8.27
N GLY A 46 11.67 2.29 6.94
CA GLY A 46 11.92 3.41 6.02
C GLY A 46 13.39 3.64 5.61
N ASP A 47 14.34 2.84 6.10
CA ASP A 47 15.78 3.07 5.83
C ASP A 47 16.27 2.62 4.44
N CYS A 48 15.66 1.59 3.86
CA CYS A 48 16.22 0.92 2.66
C CYS A 48 15.62 1.37 1.31
N GLY A 49 14.45 2.00 1.30
CA GLY A 49 13.76 2.43 0.07
C GLY A 49 13.21 1.32 -0.84
N CYS A 50 13.33 0.03 -0.50
CA CYS A 50 12.83 -1.06 -1.36
C CYS A 50 11.29 -1.09 -1.51
N CYS A 51 10.60 -0.37 -0.62
CA CYS A 51 9.15 -0.19 -0.63
C CYS A 51 8.69 1.07 -1.36
N THR A 52 9.61 1.87 -1.92
CA THR A 52 9.28 3.15 -2.53
C THR A 52 8.34 2.99 -3.72
N VAL A 53 7.30 3.82 -3.76
CA VAL A 53 6.33 3.91 -4.84
C VAL A 53 6.06 5.38 -5.18
N LEU A 54 5.42 5.64 -6.32
CA LEU A 54 4.94 6.97 -6.66
C LEU A 54 3.52 7.15 -6.15
N LEU A 55 3.33 8.11 -5.24
CA LEU A 55 2.03 8.57 -4.79
C LEU A 55 1.81 9.99 -5.30
N ASN A 56 0.85 10.15 -6.21
CA ASN A 56 0.58 11.43 -6.89
C ASN A 56 1.88 12.03 -7.48
N ASP A 57 2.60 11.21 -8.26
CA ASP A 57 3.86 11.53 -8.93
C ASP A 57 5.05 11.87 -8.01
N LYS A 58 4.94 11.60 -6.71
CA LYS A 58 6.03 11.80 -5.74
C LYS A 58 6.49 10.48 -5.13
N PRO A 59 7.81 10.24 -5.01
CA PRO A 59 8.31 9.08 -4.29
C PRO A 59 7.98 9.22 -2.80
N VAL A 60 7.43 8.16 -2.22
CA VAL A 60 7.17 8.01 -0.79
C VAL A 60 7.74 6.71 -0.26
#